data_AF-A0A182YSA6-F1
#
_entry.id   AF-A0A182YSA6-F1
#
_cell.length_a   1.000
_cell.length_b   1.000
_cell.length_c   1.000
_cell.angle_alpha   90.00
_cell.angle_beta   90.00
_cell.angle_gamma   90.00
#
_symmetry.space_group_name_H-M   'P 1'
#
loop_
_entity.id
_entity.type
_entity.pdbx_description
1 polymer ?
#
loop_
_entity_poly.entity_id
_entity_poly.type
_entity_poly.pdbx_seq_one_letter_code
_entity_poly.pdbx_strand_id
1 'polypeptide(L)'
;LFLVLLYLTRRQAFEIPDRYKKPAKMLHELCVAESGASEELLRQCMDGTVHSDPAVKCYIHCLFDKIDVIEEGTGRILLDRLLYIIPDDVKDAVNQLTRACSHIVTPDKCDTAYETVKCYFNAHDEVIKFCHLLVIE
;
A
#
# COMPACT_ATOMS: atom_id res chain seq x y z
N LEU A 1 16.08 16.19 -32.24
CA LEU A 1 15.26 14.98 -31.98
C LEU A 1 15.62 14.27 -30.66
N PHE A 2 16.90 14.11 -30.28
CA PHE A 2 17.27 13.49 -28.99
C PHE A 2 16.81 14.24 -27.73
N LEU A 3 16.67 15.57 -27.77
CA LEU A 3 16.22 16.37 -26.62
C LEU A 3 14.71 16.25 -26.30
N VAL A 4 13.90 15.82 -27.27
CA VAL A 4 12.45 15.62 -27.10
C VAL A 4 12.15 14.27 -26.43
N LEU A 5 13.02 13.26 -26.66
CA LEU A 5 12.88 11.93 -26.05
C LEU A 5 13.16 11.92 -24.54
N LEU A 6 14.03 12.82 -24.04
CA LEU A 6 14.29 12.97 -22.59
C LEU A 6 13.15 13.69 -21.85
N TYR A 7 12.29 14.42 -22.55
CA TYR A 7 11.16 15.13 -21.94
C TYR A 7 9.96 14.23 -21.67
N LEU A 8 9.85 13.09 -22.35
CA LEU A 8 8.66 12.21 -22.29
C LEU A 8 8.74 11.10 -21.23
N THR A 9 9.82 11.00 -20.45
CA THR A 9 9.99 9.90 -19.49
C THR A 9 10.16 10.33 -18.03
N ARG A 10 10.05 11.62 -17.71
CA ARG A 10 10.03 12.03 -16.31
C ARG A 10 8.61 11.81 -15.76
N ARG A 11 8.27 10.56 -15.40
CA ARG A 11 7.21 10.36 -14.40
C ARG A 11 7.66 11.17 -13.19
N GLN A 12 6.96 12.25 -12.89
CA GLN A 12 7.25 13.02 -11.70
C GLN A 12 6.98 12.08 -10.54
N ALA A 13 8.05 11.75 -9.81
CA ALA A 13 7.93 10.85 -8.70
C ALA A 13 6.96 11.50 -7.69
N PHE A 14 5.89 10.81 -7.31
CA PHE A 14 4.91 11.40 -6.39
C PHE A 14 5.48 11.52 -4.99
N GLU A 15 5.37 12.68 -4.36
CA GLU A 15 5.75 12.86 -2.96
C GLU A 15 4.52 12.82 -2.06
N ILE A 16 4.53 11.97 -1.04
CA ILE A 16 3.44 11.89 -0.06
C ILE A 16 3.48 13.17 0.80
N PRO A 17 2.42 14.02 0.77
CA PRO A 17 2.42 15.26 1.53
C PRO A 17 2.54 15.05 3.05
N ASP A 18 3.25 15.94 3.74
CA ASP A 18 3.51 15.83 5.20
C ASP A 18 2.25 15.66 6.06
N ARG A 19 1.10 16.16 5.59
CA ARG A 19 -0.19 16.02 6.29
C ARG A 19 -0.61 14.56 6.52
N TYR A 20 -0.07 13.61 5.76
CA TYR A 20 -0.37 12.19 5.88
C TYR A 20 0.52 11.46 6.89
N LYS A 21 1.64 12.05 7.32
CA LYS A 21 2.61 11.41 8.23
C LYS A 21 2.03 11.07 9.58
N LYS A 22 1.43 12.06 10.26
CA LYS A 22 0.83 11.85 11.59
C LYS A 22 -0.33 10.83 11.56
N PRO A 23 -1.31 10.91 10.63
CA PRO A 23 -2.33 9.86 10.51
C PRO A 23 -1.75 8.48 10.20
N ALA A 24 -0.76 8.39 9.31
CA ALA A 24 -0.12 7.13 8.97
C ALA A 24 0.58 6.49 10.17
N LYS A 25 1.29 7.30 10.97
CA LYS A 25 1.91 6.86 12.22
C LYS A 25 0.90 6.32 13.22
N MET A 26 -0.20 7.05 13.46
CA MET A 26 -1.25 6.58 14.37
C MET A 26 -1.90 5.28 13.88
N LEU A 27 -2.09 5.17 12.57
CA LEU A 27 -2.63 3.96 11.94
C LEU A 27 -1.66 2.77 12.08
N HIS A 28 -0.36 3.01 11.87
CA HIS A 28 0.69 2.02 12.07
C HIS A 28 0.73 1.52 13.52
N GLU A 29 0.80 2.43 14.50
CA GLU A 29 0.82 2.09 15.93
C GLU A 29 -0.40 1.25 16.35
N LEU A 30 -1.59 1.63 15.86
CA LEU A 30 -2.82 0.88 16.09
C LEU A 30 -2.74 -0.54 15.52
N CYS A 31 -2.31 -0.68 14.27
CA CYS A 31 -2.28 -1.97 13.61
C CYS A 31 -1.15 -2.88 14.11
N VAL A 32 -0.03 -2.34 14.58
CA VAL A 32 1.00 -3.11 15.30
C VAL A 32 0.43 -3.67 16.59
N ALA A 33 -0.31 -2.86 17.35
CA ALA A 33 -0.93 -3.29 18.61
C ALA A 33 -2.02 -4.36 18.39
N GLU A 34 -2.82 -4.24 17.33
CA GLU A 34 -3.89 -5.20 17.01
C GLU A 34 -3.36 -6.53 16.45
N SER A 35 -2.32 -6.50 15.60
CA SER A 35 -1.81 -7.71 14.95
C SER A 35 -0.70 -8.41 15.72
N GLY A 36 0.05 -7.67 16.55
CA GLY A 36 1.27 -8.16 17.20
C GLY A 36 2.48 -8.26 16.25
N ALA A 37 2.45 -7.60 15.10
CA ALA A 37 3.54 -7.64 14.14
C ALA A 37 4.83 -7.04 14.71
N SER A 38 5.97 -7.68 14.41
CA SER A 38 7.29 -7.15 14.77
C SER A 38 7.68 -5.99 13.85
N GLU A 39 8.10 -4.88 14.45
CA GLU A 39 8.73 -3.75 13.76
C GLU A 39 9.87 -4.18 12.83
N GLU A 40 10.68 -5.14 13.25
CA GLU A 40 11.81 -5.66 12.47
C GLU A 40 11.34 -6.32 11.17
N LEU A 41 10.24 -7.09 11.24
CA LEU A 41 9.68 -7.76 10.07
C LEU A 41 8.96 -6.77 9.15
N LEU A 42 8.29 -5.77 9.71
CA LEU A 42 7.65 -4.71 8.94
C LEU A 42 8.67 -3.87 8.16
N ARG A 43 9.83 -3.59 8.77
CA ARG A 43 10.91 -2.81 8.13
C ARG A 43 11.44 -3.42 6.83
N GLN A 44 11.29 -4.72 6.61
CA GLN A 44 11.75 -5.40 5.40
C GLN A 44 11.06 -4.92 4.12
N CYS A 45 9.88 -4.27 4.22
CA CYS A 45 9.24 -3.69 3.05
C CYS A 45 10.05 -2.55 2.41
N MET A 46 11.03 -1.97 3.13
CA MET A 46 11.94 -0.97 2.59
C MET A 46 12.91 -1.52 1.55
N ASP A 47 13.09 -2.84 1.52
CA ASP A 47 13.87 -3.55 0.50
C ASP A 47 12.96 -4.11 -0.61
N GLY A 48 11.70 -3.65 -0.67
CA GLY A 48 10.69 -4.15 -1.60
C GLY A 48 10.10 -5.51 -1.24
N THR A 49 10.41 -6.04 -0.04
CA THR A 49 10.00 -7.39 0.37
C THR A 49 8.94 -7.34 1.47
N VAL A 50 7.78 -7.97 1.22
CA VAL A 50 6.72 -8.12 2.25
C VAL A 50 6.90 -9.45 2.96
N HIS A 51 7.25 -9.41 4.25
CA HIS A 51 7.47 -10.62 5.04
C HIS A 51 6.18 -11.44 5.19
N SER A 52 6.28 -12.77 5.19
CA SER A 52 5.13 -13.69 5.17
C SER A 52 4.63 -14.11 6.57
N ASP A 53 5.14 -13.48 7.62
CA ASP A 53 4.74 -13.76 9.00
C ASP A 53 3.24 -13.47 9.21
N PRO A 54 2.49 -14.36 9.89
CA PRO A 54 1.05 -14.19 10.08
C PRO A 54 0.64 -12.83 10.67
N ALA A 55 1.41 -12.31 11.63
CA ALA A 55 1.12 -11.02 12.24
C ALA A 55 1.35 -9.86 11.27
N VAL A 56 2.37 -9.97 10.40
CA VAL A 56 2.61 -8.99 9.32
C VAL A 56 1.47 -9.01 8.30
N LYS A 57 0.96 -10.19 7.93
CA LYS A 57 -0.21 -10.28 7.04
C LYS A 57 -1.44 -9.62 7.64
N CYS A 58 -1.71 -9.88 8.91
CA CYS A 58 -2.86 -9.27 9.60
C CYS A 58 -2.66 -7.79 9.91
N TYR A 59 -1.42 -7.32 10.07
CA TYR A 59 -1.10 -5.88 10.11
C TYR A 59 -1.56 -5.20 8.82
N ILE A 60 -1.23 -5.77 7.65
CA ILE A 60 -1.64 -5.22 6.35
C ILE A 60 -3.17 -5.21 6.21
N HIS A 61 -3.84 -6.28 6.63
CA HIS A 61 -5.31 -6.31 6.67
C HIS A 61 -5.87 -5.19 7.55
N CYS A 62 -5.34 -5.00 8.76
CA CYS A 62 -5.75 -3.92 9.65
C CYS A 62 -5.62 -2.55 8.98
N LEU A 63 -4.50 -2.27 8.28
CA LEU A 63 -4.33 -1.00 7.58
C LEU A 63 -5.48 -0.73 6.59
N PHE A 64 -5.86 -1.74 5.80
CA PHE A 64 -6.95 -1.62 4.84
C PHE A 64 -8.33 -1.53 5.49
N ASP A 65 -8.55 -2.24 6.59
CA ASP A 65 -9.78 -2.20 7.37
C ASP A 65 -10.03 -0.79 7.93
N LYS A 66 -9.02 -0.19 8.59
CA LYS A 66 -9.16 1.14 9.21
C LYS A 66 -9.38 2.28 8.23
N ILE A 67 -9.01 2.10 6.96
CA ILE A 67 -9.26 3.08 5.90
C ILE A 67 -10.47 2.71 5.04
N ASP A 68 -11.24 1.69 5.43
CA ASP A 68 -12.50 1.26 4.82
C ASP A 68 -12.40 0.91 3.33
N VAL A 69 -11.32 0.21 2.96
CA VAL A 69 -11.08 -0.25 1.57
C VAL A 69 -11.29 -1.76 1.42
N ILE A 70 -11.92 -2.43 2.38
CA ILE A 70 -12.20 -3.87 2.29
C ILE A 70 -13.68 -4.08 1.88
N GLU A 71 -13.90 -4.93 0.88
CA GLU A 71 -15.23 -5.42 0.53
C GLU A 71 -15.72 -6.43 1.59
N GLU A 72 -16.77 -6.08 2.35
CA GLU A 72 -17.25 -6.83 3.52
C GLU A 72 -17.49 -8.33 3.24
N GLY A 73 -18.10 -8.65 2.10
CA GLY A 73 -18.51 -10.02 1.75
C GLY A 73 -17.38 -10.93 1.26
N THR A 74 -16.30 -10.38 0.71
CA THR A 74 -15.25 -11.15 0.04
C THR A 74 -13.86 -10.96 0.65
N GLY A 75 -13.64 -9.87 1.40
CA GLY A 75 -12.30 -9.46 1.85
C GLY A 75 -11.44 -8.80 0.76
N ARG A 76 -12.00 -8.58 -0.44
CA ARG A 76 -11.31 -7.96 -1.58
C ARG A 76 -10.91 -6.52 -1.27
N ILE A 77 -9.71 -6.12 -1.67
CA ILE A 77 -9.22 -4.76 -1.47
C ILE A 77 -9.69 -3.85 -2.62
N LEU A 78 -10.40 -2.78 -2.27
CA LEU A 78 -11.02 -1.79 -3.15
C LEU A 78 -10.26 -0.46 -3.06
N LEU A 79 -9.03 -0.44 -3.60
CA LEU A 79 -8.15 0.72 -3.54
C LEU A 79 -8.72 1.96 -4.25
N ASP A 80 -9.62 1.76 -5.22
CA ASP A 80 -10.34 2.80 -5.94
C ASP A 80 -11.27 3.64 -5.04
N ARG A 81 -11.68 3.13 -3.88
CA ARG A 81 -12.40 3.93 -2.87
C ARG A 81 -11.59 5.14 -2.39
N LEU A 82 -10.26 5.10 -2.50
CA LEU A 82 -9.39 6.19 -2.09
C LEU A 82 -9.32 7.34 -3.11
N LEU A 83 -9.83 7.17 -4.34
CA LEU A 83 -9.69 8.15 -5.44
C LEU A 83 -10.21 9.56 -5.11
N TYR A 84 -11.15 9.69 -4.16
CA TYR A 84 -11.70 10.98 -3.73
C TYR A 84 -10.84 11.67 -2.65
N ILE A 85 -9.89 10.96 -2.06
CA ILE A 85 -9.09 11.40 -0.89
C ILE A 85 -7.62 11.61 -1.29
N ILE A 86 -7.14 10.89 -2.32
CA ILE A 86 -5.76 10.96 -2.77
C ILE A 86 -5.52 12.14 -3.73
N PRO A 87 -4.29 12.69 -3.75
CA PRO A 87 -3.87 13.67 -4.75
C PRO A 87 -3.98 13.14 -6.20
N ASP A 88 -4.14 14.05 -7.16
CA ASP A 88 -4.39 13.71 -8.58
C ASP A 88 -3.24 12.91 -9.23
N ASP A 89 -2.01 13.22 -8.85
CA ASP A 89 -0.79 12.53 -9.28
C ASP A 89 -0.69 11.08 -8.79
N VAL A 90 -1.50 10.68 -7.80
CA VAL A 90 -1.60 9.29 -7.31
C VAL A 90 -2.70 8.50 -8.01
N LYS A 91 -3.68 9.18 -8.64
CA LYS A 91 -4.87 8.53 -9.22
C LYS A 91 -4.50 7.53 -10.30
N ASP A 92 -3.52 7.86 -11.15
CA ASP A 92 -3.04 6.97 -12.20
C ASP A 92 -2.40 5.70 -11.63
N ALA A 93 -1.60 5.84 -10.56
CA ALA A 93 -1.04 4.70 -9.84
C ALA A 93 -2.15 3.84 -9.23
N VAL A 94 -3.13 4.43 -8.53
CA VAL A 94 -4.26 3.67 -7.96
C VAL A 94 -5.07 2.96 -9.04
N ASN A 95 -5.34 3.60 -10.17
CA ASN A 95 -6.03 2.97 -11.29
C ASN A 95 -5.22 1.82 -11.91
N GLN A 96 -3.90 1.96 -11.99
CA GLN A 96 -3.01 0.88 -12.44
C GLN A 96 -3.03 -0.31 -11.46
N LEU A 97 -2.84 -0.04 -10.16
CA LEU A 97 -2.85 -1.05 -9.10
C LEU A 97 -4.21 -1.77 -9.00
N THR A 98 -5.31 -1.02 -9.08
CA THR A 98 -6.67 -1.59 -9.06
C THR A 98 -6.88 -2.54 -10.24
N ARG A 99 -6.51 -2.12 -11.46
CA ARG A 99 -6.60 -3.01 -12.65
C ARG A 99 -5.72 -4.25 -12.52
N ALA A 100 -4.53 -4.10 -11.96
CA ALA A 100 -3.57 -5.20 -11.84
C ALA A 100 -3.92 -6.19 -10.72
N CYS A 101 -4.45 -5.75 -9.59
CA CYS A 101 -4.44 -6.54 -8.34
C CYS A 101 -5.80 -6.70 -7.67
N SER A 102 -6.86 -5.97 -8.05
CA SER A 102 -8.15 -6.01 -7.36
C SER A 102 -8.93 -7.32 -7.48
N HIS A 103 -8.43 -8.28 -8.26
CA HIS A 103 -9.04 -9.59 -8.45
C HIS A 103 -8.63 -10.61 -7.36
N ILE A 104 -7.67 -10.26 -6.50
CA ILE A 104 -7.11 -11.15 -5.48
C ILE A 104 -8.11 -11.33 -4.33
N VAL A 105 -8.50 -12.58 -4.10
CA VAL A 105 -9.32 -13.03 -2.96
C VAL A 105 -8.84 -14.41 -2.55
N THR A 106 -8.64 -14.62 -1.25
CA THR A 106 -8.33 -15.92 -0.65
C THR A 106 -9.35 -16.25 0.45
N PRO A 107 -9.39 -17.49 0.98
CA PRO A 107 -10.28 -17.82 2.09
C PRO A 107 -9.97 -17.06 3.40
N ASP A 108 -8.76 -16.53 3.55
CA ASP A 108 -8.32 -15.80 4.73
C ASP A 108 -8.13 -14.30 4.41
N LYS A 109 -8.65 -13.43 5.27
CA LYS A 109 -8.63 -11.98 5.01
C LYS A 109 -7.22 -11.39 5.14
N CYS A 110 -6.39 -11.91 6.04
CA CYS A 110 -5.00 -11.48 6.18
C CYS A 110 -4.16 -11.90 4.95
N ASP A 111 -4.37 -13.13 4.46
CA ASP A 111 -3.74 -13.61 3.23
C ASP A 111 -4.18 -12.80 2.00
N THR A 112 -5.46 -12.44 1.90
CA THR A 112 -5.97 -11.59 0.81
C THR A 112 -5.25 -10.24 0.80
N ALA A 113 -5.13 -9.59 1.96
CA ALA A 113 -4.44 -8.31 2.10
C ALA A 113 -2.95 -8.44 1.75
N TYR A 114 -2.28 -9.49 2.23
CA TYR A 114 -0.88 -9.79 1.95
C TYR A 114 -0.59 -10.01 0.46
N GLU A 115 -1.34 -10.89 -0.21
CA GLU A 115 -1.13 -11.17 -1.63
C GLU A 115 -1.46 -9.95 -2.50
N THR A 116 -2.44 -9.13 -2.08
CA THR A 116 -2.73 -7.86 -2.75
C THR A 116 -1.55 -6.89 -2.65
N VAL A 117 -0.95 -6.70 -1.47
CA VAL A 117 0.21 -5.80 -1.34
C VAL A 117 1.42 -6.33 -2.09
N LYS A 118 1.68 -7.64 -2.09
CA LYS A 118 2.72 -8.23 -2.95
C LYS A 118 2.50 -7.90 -4.42
N CYS A 119 1.26 -8.00 -4.90
CA CYS A 119 0.92 -7.58 -6.25
C CYS A 119 1.20 -6.09 -6.47
N TYR A 120 0.89 -5.22 -5.50
CA TYR A 120 1.20 -3.78 -5.60
C TYR A 120 2.70 -3.50 -5.72
N PHE A 121 3.54 -4.12 -4.88
CA PHE A 121 4.99 -3.98 -4.95
C PHE A 121 5.56 -4.43 -6.30
N ASN A 122 5.00 -5.47 -6.91
CA ASN A 122 5.41 -5.94 -8.23
C ASN A 122 4.89 -5.07 -9.39
N ALA A 123 3.76 -4.38 -9.20
CA ALA A 123 3.09 -3.62 -10.24
C ALA A 123 3.55 -2.17 -10.35
N HIS A 124 4.08 -1.58 -9.27
CA HIS A 124 4.47 -0.17 -9.25
C HIS A 124 5.54 0.15 -8.19
N ASP A 125 6.74 0.55 -8.64
CA ASP A 125 7.91 0.79 -7.77
C ASP A 125 7.67 1.84 -6.68
N GLU A 126 6.79 2.82 -6.92
CA GLU A 126 6.51 3.87 -5.93
C GLU A 126 5.70 3.41 -4.72
N VAL A 127 5.17 2.17 -4.73
CA VAL A 127 4.45 1.60 -3.58
C VAL A 127 5.35 1.53 -2.35
N ILE A 128 6.67 1.40 -2.55
CA ILE A 128 7.67 1.42 -1.47
C ILE A 128 7.60 2.69 -0.61
N LYS A 129 7.12 3.82 -1.16
CA LYS A 129 6.96 5.08 -0.42
C LYS A 129 5.96 4.97 0.73
N PHE A 130 4.94 4.10 0.61
CA PHE A 130 4.01 3.83 1.71
C PHE A 130 4.67 3.03 2.84
N CYS A 131 5.63 2.15 2.51
CA CYS A 131 6.45 1.49 3.54
C CYS A 131 7.26 2.52 4.33
N HIS A 132 7.93 3.46 3.65
CA HIS A 132 8.66 4.53 4.33
C HIS A 132 7.75 5.38 5.22
N LEU A 133 6.57 5.75 4.71
CA LEU A 133 5.57 6.53 5.46
C LEU A 133 5.12 5.83 6.75
N LEU A 134 4.91 4.51 6.70
CA LEU A 134 4.35 3.75 7.82
C LEU A 134 5.40 3.32 8.85
N VAL A 135 6.65 3.05 8.44
CA VAL A 135 7.62 2.32 9.28
C VAL A 135 8.84 3.16 9.71
N ILE A 136 9.07 4.33 9.12
CA ILE A 136 10.22 5.20 9.46
C ILE A 136 9.83 6.41 10.31
N GLU A 137 8.67 7.04 10.07
CA GLU A 137 8.33 8.37 10.60
C GLU A 137 7.51 8.36 11.92
#